data_AF-A0A9E1Y8Y8-F1
#
_entry.id   AF-A0A9E1Y8Y8-F1
#
_cell.length_a   1.000
_cell.length_b   1.000
_cell.length_c   1.000
_cell.angle_alpha   90.00
_cell.angle_beta   90.00
_cell.angle_gamma   90.00
#
_symmetry.space_group_name_H-M   'P 1'
#
loop_
_entity.id
_entity.type
_entity.pdbx_description
1 polymer ?
#
loop_
_entity_poly.entity_id
_entity_poly.type
_entity_poly.pdbx_seq_one_letter_code
_entity_poly.pdbx_strand_id
1 'polypeptide(L)'
;MHTAATAELVSTTTLVVPFQQDVFAFTDRPYRQHEYLNATQFVALWADAGSDSFQAVPPNAVMTWAEDGVVKEAEVELLDAKLVGDGKSIQYTMNTLTSRYPQPIGSQLTTMSMFFDGMSPSLSCSDGNSGSNTGLCHMNEIKDYGYLWQLGLSEPLLADESCVPTSFTNSMVYLQTEYEAEFEGRMLVEEGYSGWTLAAETLRSEPFMDTQPKGGTQALGEIMGILGYLNLKGATPFTELYAMALPVLVENVTDLPDWVHASPPTLEKIYTKLVEGAVVVLGITYGKVQPGILPKTGHAFAAVGVDWVDRNHDGVVDRSEHATIAVVDPLDPSENYGSSPPIATGPTKKTLVRVWEDESGDLVYSYPQYHGDAADPFDANNFLTAKGQIGSFVSINVKRD
;
A
#
# COMPACT_ATOMS: atom_id res chain seq x y z
N MET A 1 -3.50 0.06 -22.57
CA MET A 1 -4.27 -0.71 -23.57
C MET A 1 -3.55 -0.65 -24.91
N HIS A 2 -3.23 -1.81 -25.50
CA HIS A 2 -2.67 -1.93 -26.85
C HIS A 2 -3.62 -2.78 -27.68
N THR A 3 -3.97 -2.34 -28.89
CA THR A 3 -4.92 -3.06 -29.75
C THR A 3 -4.43 -3.11 -31.18
N ALA A 4 -4.77 -4.19 -31.89
CA ALA A 4 -4.46 -4.36 -33.29
C ALA A 4 -5.59 -5.09 -34.02
N ALA A 5 -5.81 -4.76 -35.30
CA ALA A 5 -6.76 -5.48 -36.14
C ALA A 5 -6.41 -6.98 -36.24
N THR A 6 -5.11 -7.28 -36.26
CA THR A 6 -4.57 -8.64 -36.26
C THR A 6 -3.32 -8.72 -35.41
N ALA A 7 -3.07 -9.86 -34.76
CA ALA A 7 -1.80 -10.20 -34.11
C ALA A 7 -1.41 -11.64 -34.45
N GLU A 8 -0.16 -12.04 -34.23
CA GLU A 8 0.31 -13.41 -34.49
C GLU A 8 0.79 -14.05 -33.18
N LEU A 9 0.13 -15.14 -32.78
CA LEU A 9 0.57 -15.95 -31.65
C LEU A 9 1.56 -17.00 -32.16
N VAL A 10 2.84 -16.65 -32.24
CA VAL A 10 3.88 -17.48 -32.88
C VAL A 10 4.13 -18.78 -32.09
N SER A 11 4.09 -18.71 -30.77
CA SER A 11 4.26 -19.84 -29.86
C SER A 11 3.44 -19.65 -28.58
N THR A 12 3.48 -20.60 -27.66
CA THR A 12 2.89 -20.45 -26.32
C THR A 12 3.47 -19.29 -25.51
N THR A 13 4.66 -18.79 -25.89
CA THR A 13 5.39 -17.76 -25.15
C THR A 13 5.69 -16.51 -25.98
N THR A 14 5.32 -16.48 -27.26
CA THR A 14 5.69 -15.40 -28.17
C THR A 14 4.48 -14.88 -28.92
N LEU A 15 4.16 -13.62 -28.71
CA LEU A 15 3.07 -12.89 -29.36
C LEU A 15 3.64 -11.68 -30.11
N VAL A 16 3.28 -11.51 -31.37
CA VAL A 16 3.69 -10.37 -32.19
C VAL A 16 2.47 -9.53 -32.52
N VAL A 17 2.48 -8.28 -32.08
CA VAL A 17 1.37 -7.34 -32.26
C VAL A 17 1.85 -6.17 -33.13
N PRO A 18 1.27 -5.98 -34.33
CA PRO A 18 1.49 -4.79 -35.14
C PRO A 18 1.16 -3.52 -34.38
N PHE A 19 2.07 -2.55 -34.44
CA PHE A 19 1.91 -1.25 -33.82
C PHE A 19 1.35 -0.26 -34.84
N GLN A 20 0.04 -0.07 -34.83
CA GLN A 20 -0.67 0.83 -35.75
C GLN A 20 -1.15 2.12 -35.10
N GLN A 21 -1.16 2.15 -33.77
CA GLN A 21 -1.59 3.28 -32.95
C GLN A 21 -0.88 3.24 -31.60
N ASP A 22 -0.80 4.39 -30.96
CA ASP A 22 -0.13 4.52 -29.65
C ASP A 22 -0.85 3.71 -28.56
N VAL A 23 -0.06 3.22 -27.60
CA VAL A 23 -0.59 2.53 -26.42
C VAL A 23 -1.23 3.59 -25.51
N PHE A 24 -2.53 3.47 -25.28
CA PHE A 24 -3.23 4.31 -24.32
C PHE A 24 -2.93 3.82 -22.91
N ALA A 25 -2.17 4.60 -22.14
CA ALA A 25 -1.81 4.33 -20.76
C ALA A 25 -2.55 5.30 -19.83
N PHE A 26 -2.84 4.86 -18.61
CA PHE A 26 -3.44 5.72 -17.59
C PHE A 26 -3.03 5.27 -16.19
N THR A 27 -2.98 6.20 -15.24
CA THR A 27 -2.76 5.89 -13.83
C THR A 27 -4.06 5.43 -13.17
N ASP A 28 -3.94 4.70 -12.07
CA ASP A 28 -5.11 4.29 -11.31
C ASP A 28 -5.86 5.44 -10.67
N ARG A 29 -7.08 5.15 -10.21
CA ARG A 29 -7.90 6.09 -9.44
C ARG A 29 -7.21 6.46 -8.11
N PRO A 30 -7.52 7.64 -7.55
CA PRO A 30 -8.51 8.62 -8.01
C PRO A 30 -7.99 9.56 -9.11
N TYR A 31 -6.68 9.81 -9.21
CA TYR A 31 -6.09 10.76 -10.15
C TYR A 31 -5.64 10.07 -11.43
N ARG A 32 -6.62 9.74 -12.28
CA ARG A 32 -6.35 9.15 -13.58
C ARG A 32 -5.73 10.18 -14.53
N GLN A 33 -4.41 10.19 -14.61
CA GLN A 33 -3.67 10.74 -15.73
C GLN A 33 -3.75 9.76 -16.89
N HIS A 34 -3.58 10.27 -18.12
CA HIS A 34 -3.56 9.44 -19.31
C HIS A 34 -2.51 9.95 -20.29
N GLU A 35 -1.89 9.03 -21.01
CA GLU A 35 -0.89 9.32 -22.03
C GLU A 35 -1.03 8.34 -23.19
N TYR A 36 -0.57 8.76 -24.36
CA TYR A 36 -0.41 7.90 -25.54
C TYR A 36 1.09 7.64 -25.72
N LEU A 37 1.51 6.40 -25.45
CA LEU A 37 2.90 5.98 -25.56
C LEU A 37 3.15 5.40 -26.96
N ASN A 38 4.14 5.96 -27.66
CA ASN A 38 4.62 5.34 -28.89
C ASN A 38 5.33 4.01 -28.60
N ALA A 39 5.60 3.20 -29.63
CA ALA A 39 6.15 1.86 -29.47
C ALA A 39 7.49 1.85 -28.72
N THR A 40 8.35 2.84 -28.99
CA THR A 40 9.65 2.98 -28.33
C THR A 40 9.49 3.34 -26.86
N GLN A 41 8.63 4.30 -26.52
CA GLN A 41 8.33 4.68 -25.14
C GLN A 41 7.73 3.52 -24.36
N PHE A 42 6.80 2.78 -24.96
CA PHE A 42 6.14 1.65 -24.31
C PHE A 42 7.11 0.48 -24.07
N VAL A 43 7.92 0.12 -25.06
CA VAL A 43 8.95 -0.93 -24.92
C VAL A 43 10.02 -0.53 -23.90
N ALA A 44 10.32 0.77 -23.77
CA ALA A 44 11.29 1.25 -22.79
C ALA A 44 10.91 0.94 -21.33
N LEU A 45 9.63 0.66 -21.05
CA LEU A 45 9.19 0.22 -19.72
C LEU A 45 9.82 -1.13 -19.30
N TRP A 46 10.21 -1.99 -20.25
CA TRP A 46 10.99 -3.22 -20.01
C TRP A 46 12.51 -3.01 -20.14
N ALA A 47 12.95 -1.85 -20.62
CA ALA A 47 14.38 -1.54 -20.76
C ALA A 47 14.94 -0.74 -19.57
N ASP A 48 14.08 -0.17 -18.74
CA ASP A 48 14.48 0.53 -17.53
C ASP A 48 15.06 -0.46 -16.51
N ALA A 49 16.26 -0.16 -16.00
CA ALA A 49 16.92 -0.95 -14.96
C ALA A 49 16.47 -0.53 -13.55
N GLY A 50 15.56 0.44 -13.46
CA GLY A 50 14.89 0.82 -12.22
C GLY A 50 14.17 -0.37 -11.60
N SER A 51 14.10 -0.39 -10.27
CA SER A 51 13.44 -1.49 -9.55
C SER A 51 11.94 -1.59 -9.77
N ASP A 52 11.37 -0.53 -10.33
CA ASP A 52 9.94 -0.37 -10.58
C ASP A 52 9.71 -0.39 -12.10
N SER A 53 10.57 -1.08 -12.87
CA SER A 53 10.41 -1.31 -14.30
C SER A 53 9.64 -2.58 -14.59
N PHE A 54 9.08 -2.71 -15.79
CA PHE A 54 8.46 -3.96 -16.23
C PHE A 54 9.46 -5.10 -16.43
N GLN A 55 10.76 -4.80 -16.48
CA GLN A 55 11.80 -5.83 -16.44
C GLN A 55 11.91 -6.46 -15.05
N ALA A 56 11.83 -5.62 -14.01
CA ALA A 56 11.90 -6.06 -12.62
C ALA A 56 10.57 -6.62 -12.11
N VAL A 57 9.45 -6.10 -12.64
CA VAL A 57 8.08 -6.47 -12.27
C VAL A 57 7.24 -6.62 -13.55
N PRO A 58 7.28 -7.78 -14.22
CA PRO A 58 6.46 -8.06 -15.41
C PRO A 58 4.97 -7.76 -15.15
N PRO A 59 4.30 -6.97 -16.00
CA PRO A 59 2.89 -6.70 -15.83
C PRO A 59 2.05 -7.90 -16.28
N ASN A 60 0.94 -8.12 -15.57
CA ASN A 60 -0.14 -8.96 -16.07
C ASN A 60 -0.94 -8.22 -17.14
N ALA A 61 -1.56 -8.97 -18.03
CA ALA A 61 -2.46 -8.45 -19.02
C ALA A 61 -3.60 -9.42 -19.33
N VAL A 62 -4.77 -8.87 -19.61
CA VAL A 62 -5.85 -9.63 -20.25
C VAL A 62 -5.72 -9.45 -21.75
N MET A 63 -5.35 -10.53 -22.44
CA MET A 63 -5.34 -10.63 -23.88
C MET A 63 -6.71 -11.10 -24.37
N THR A 64 -7.30 -10.36 -25.31
CA THR A 64 -8.57 -10.71 -25.95
C THR A 64 -8.41 -10.84 -27.46
N TRP A 65 -9.17 -11.74 -28.08
CA TRP A 65 -9.24 -11.90 -29.52
C TRP A 65 -10.64 -12.38 -29.95
N ALA A 66 -11.04 -12.07 -31.18
CA ALA A 66 -12.26 -12.57 -31.78
C ALA A 66 -11.98 -13.84 -32.60
N GLU A 67 -12.83 -14.85 -32.44
CA GLU A 67 -12.90 -16.04 -33.29
C GLU A 67 -14.38 -16.43 -33.48
N ASP A 68 -14.81 -16.63 -34.72
CA ASP A 68 -16.20 -16.99 -35.08
C ASP A 68 -17.27 -16.07 -34.46
N GLY A 69 -16.97 -14.78 -34.36
CA GLY A 69 -17.88 -13.77 -33.79
C GLY A 69 -17.98 -13.79 -32.25
N VAL A 70 -17.15 -14.60 -31.58
CA VAL A 70 -17.05 -14.68 -30.12
C VAL A 70 -15.74 -14.06 -29.66
N VAL A 71 -15.81 -13.20 -28.64
CA VAL A 71 -14.62 -12.67 -27.96
C VAL A 71 -14.12 -13.72 -26.96
N LYS A 72 -12.85 -14.05 -27.08
CA LYS A 72 -12.10 -14.97 -26.20
C LYS A 72 -11.08 -14.18 -25.40
N GLU A 73 -10.69 -14.71 -24.26
CA GLU A 73 -9.75 -14.09 -23.33
C GLU A 73 -8.75 -15.08 -22.75
N ALA A 74 -7.55 -14.58 -22.44
CA ALA A 74 -6.52 -15.25 -21.66
C ALA A 74 -5.78 -14.22 -20.80
N GLU A 75 -5.47 -14.59 -19.56
CA GLU A 75 -4.61 -13.82 -18.68
C GLU A 75 -3.16 -14.23 -18.93
N VAL A 76 -2.30 -13.26 -19.17
CA VAL A 76 -0.89 -13.46 -19.49
C VAL A 76 -0.01 -12.56 -18.65
N GLU A 77 1.16 -13.04 -18.25
CA GLU A 77 2.24 -12.24 -17.66
C GLU A 77 3.23 -11.89 -18.77
N LEU A 78 3.62 -10.61 -18.89
CA LEU A 78 4.45 -10.11 -19.98
C LEU A 78 5.90 -9.90 -19.54
N LEU A 79 6.72 -10.92 -19.74
CA LEU A 79 8.10 -11.02 -19.27
C LEU A 79 9.07 -10.08 -20.00
N ASP A 80 8.82 -9.80 -21.27
CA ASP A 80 9.67 -8.93 -22.10
C ASP A 80 8.86 -8.33 -23.24
N ALA A 81 9.27 -7.15 -23.70
CA ALA A 81 8.73 -6.52 -24.89
C ALA A 81 9.86 -5.95 -25.73
N LYS A 82 9.83 -6.16 -27.04
CA LYS A 82 10.82 -5.58 -27.97
C LYS A 82 10.22 -5.21 -29.31
N LEU A 83 10.82 -4.20 -29.93
CA LEU A 83 10.47 -3.80 -31.30
C LEU A 83 10.98 -4.84 -32.31
N VAL A 84 10.13 -5.23 -33.25
CA VAL A 84 10.45 -6.11 -34.38
C VAL A 84 9.89 -5.53 -35.68
N GLY A 85 10.30 -6.09 -36.83
CA GLY A 85 9.80 -5.67 -38.14
C GLY A 85 10.06 -4.19 -38.43
N ASP A 86 11.30 -3.72 -38.18
CA ASP A 86 11.73 -2.32 -38.31
C ASP A 86 10.93 -1.35 -37.43
N GLY A 87 10.51 -1.79 -36.24
CA GLY A 87 9.75 -0.97 -35.29
C GLY A 87 8.26 -0.87 -35.58
N LYS A 88 7.74 -1.65 -36.53
CA LYS A 88 6.31 -1.68 -36.89
C LYS A 88 5.47 -2.64 -36.05
N SER A 89 6.12 -3.47 -35.24
CA SER A 89 5.45 -4.42 -34.36
C SER A 89 6.18 -4.51 -33.03
N ILE A 90 5.44 -4.86 -31.98
CA ILE A 90 5.99 -5.23 -30.68
C ILE A 90 5.87 -6.74 -30.54
N GLN A 91 6.99 -7.40 -30.27
CA GLN A 91 7.02 -8.79 -29.84
C GLN A 91 7.01 -8.82 -28.31
N TYR A 92 6.06 -9.55 -27.74
CA TYR A 92 5.99 -9.85 -26.32
C TYR A 92 6.49 -11.27 -26.07
N THR A 93 7.32 -11.43 -25.04
CA THR A 93 7.56 -12.71 -24.39
C THR A 93 6.60 -12.82 -23.23
N MET A 94 5.83 -13.90 -23.17
CA MET A 94 4.76 -14.03 -22.19
C MET A 94 4.67 -15.43 -21.57
N ASN A 95 4.07 -15.48 -20.39
CA ASN A 95 3.59 -16.71 -19.78
C ASN A 95 2.06 -16.66 -19.70
N THR A 96 1.37 -17.75 -20.03
CA THR A 96 -0.09 -17.79 -19.88
C THR A 96 -0.42 -18.22 -18.46
N LEU A 97 -1.13 -17.37 -17.72
CA LEU A 97 -1.55 -17.63 -16.34
C LEU A 97 -2.83 -18.47 -16.35
N THR A 98 -3.86 -17.96 -17.02
CA THR A 98 -5.14 -18.65 -17.18
C THR A 98 -5.69 -18.43 -18.58
N SER A 99 -6.44 -19.40 -19.09
CA SER A 99 -7.19 -19.22 -20.34
C SER A 99 -8.44 -20.09 -20.32
N ARG A 100 -9.59 -19.47 -20.59
CA ARG A 100 -10.86 -20.20 -20.73
C ARG A 100 -10.98 -20.91 -22.07
N TYR A 101 -10.12 -20.55 -23.04
CA TYR A 101 -10.18 -21.06 -24.41
C TYR A 101 -8.81 -21.57 -24.86
N PRO A 102 -8.76 -22.60 -25.73
CA PRO A 102 -7.52 -22.95 -26.40
C PRO A 102 -6.99 -21.74 -27.19
N GLN A 103 -5.74 -21.37 -26.94
CA GLN A 103 -5.07 -20.31 -27.68
C GLN A 103 -4.62 -20.86 -29.06
N PRO A 104 -4.90 -20.15 -30.16
CA PRO A 104 -4.62 -20.65 -31.50
C PRO A 104 -3.15 -20.41 -31.88
N ILE A 105 -2.26 -21.19 -31.28
CA ILE A 105 -0.81 -21.12 -31.50
C ILE A 105 -0.48 -21.33 -32.98
N GLY A 106 0.44 -20.54 -33.50
CA GLY A 106 0.83 -20.51 -34.91
C GLY A 106 -0.21 -19.88 -35.84
N SER A 107 -1.22 -19.19 -35.30
CA SER A 107 -2.30 -18.58 -36.07
C SER A 107 -2.41 -17.07 -35.83
N GLN A 108 -3.11 -16.40 -36.74
CA GLN A 108 -3.45 -14.99 -36.61
C GLN A 108 -4.67 -14.81 -35.70
N LEU A 109 -4.52 -13.95 -34.69
CA LEU A 109 -5.60 -13.44 -33.85
C LEU A 109 -6.26 -12.26 -34.56
N THR A 110 -7.60 -12.15 -34.48
CA THR A 110 -8.35 -11.01 -35.04
C THR A 110 -8.93 -10.13 -33.94
N THR A 111 -9.01 -8.82 -34.17
CA THR A 111 -9.55 -7.82 -33.22
C THR A 111 -8.89 -7.96 -31.84
N MET A 112 -7.56 -7.96 -31.83
CA MET A 112 -6.79 -8.22 -30.64
C MET A 112 -6.73 -6.97 -29.75
N SER A 113 -6.96 -7.16 -28.45
CA SER A 113 -6.73 -6.11 -27.44
C SER A 113 -6.01 -6.68 -26.22
N MET A 114 -5.02 -5.96 -25.72
CA MET A 114 -4.37 -6.20 -24.43
C MET A 114 -4.65 -5.07 -23.45
N PHE A 115 -5.21 -5.45 -22.32
CA PHE A 115 -5.39 -4.60 -21.15
C PHE A 115 -4.31 -4.97 -20.14
N PHE A 116 -3.33 -4.10 -20.00
CA PHE A 116 -2.23 -4.27 -19.06
C PHE A 116 -2.71 -3.80 -17.70
N ASP A 117 -2.46 -4.58 -16.66
CA ASP A 117 -2.59 -4.10 -15.30
C ASP A 117 -1.52 -3.03 -15.05
N GLY A 118 -1.86 -2.03 -14.24
CA GLY A 118 -0.88 -1.06 -13.76
C GLY A 118 0.15 -1.72 -12.84
N MET A 119 1.18 -0.99 -12.43
CA MET A 119 1.97 -1.37 -11.24
C MET A 119 1.16 -1.11 -9.95
N SER A 120 -0.05 -1.63 -9.88
CA SER A 120 -0.86 -1.61 -8.68
C SER A 120 -1.09 -3.07 -8.34
N PRO A 121 -0.35 -3.66 -7.40
CA PRO A 121 -0.70 -4.99 -6.92
C PRO A 121 -2.10 -4.92 -6.32
N SER A 122 -3.11 -5.32 -7.07
CA SER A 122 -4.43 -5.49 -6.48
C SER A 122 -4.29 -6.56 -5.40
N LEU A 123 -4.42 -6.18 -4.12
CA LEU A 123 -4.70 -7.18 -3.08
C LEU A 123 -6.03 -7.82 -3.43
N SER A 124 -5.96 -8.93 -4.13
CA SER A 124 -7.02 -9.92 -4.16
C SER A 124 -6.60 -10.98 -3.16
N CYS A 125 -7.04 -10.86 -1.91
CA CYS A 125 -7.07 -12.04 -1.05
C CYS A 125 -8.05 -13.01 -1.71
N SER A 126 -7.52 -13.85 -2.59
CA SER A 126 -8.27 -14.98 -3.09
C SER A 126 -8.43 -15.90 -1.89
N ASP A 127 -9.64 -15.98 -1.36
CA ASP A 127 -10.07 -17.10 -0.52
C ASP A 127 -9.90 -18.39 -1.33
N GLY A 128 -8.68 -18.91 -1.31
CA GLY A 128 -8.20 -20.01 -2.12
C GLY A 128 -7.78 -21.17 -1.24
N ASN A 129 -8.72 -21.65 -0.42
CA ASN A 129 -8.59 -22.94 0.25
C ASN A 129 -8.56 -24.06 -0.82
N SER A 130 -7.36 -24.35 -1.32
CA SER A 130 -7.01 -25.63 -1.92
C SER A 130 -5.57 -25.97 -1.52
N GLY A 131 -5.48 -26.55 -0.32
CA GLY A 131 -4.28 -27.02 0.38
C GLY A 131 -2.96 -27.04 -0.38
N SER A 132 -2.10 -26.06 -0.10
CA SER A 132 -0.66 -26.20 0.20
C SER A 132 0.16 -24.89 0.16
N ASN A 133 -0.43 -23.70 0.06
CA ASN A 133 0.37 -22.47 -0.16
C ASN A 133 0.76 -21.76 1.15
N THR A 134 2.07 -21.57 1.34
CA THR A 134 2.77 -20.95 2.48
C THR A 134 2.72 -19.41 2.48
N GLY A 135 1.59 -18.79 2.11
CA GLY A 135 1.45 -17.32 2.05
C GLY A 135 0.73 -16.69 3.25
N LEU A 136 0.77 -15.36 3.35
CA LEU A 136 -0.01 -14.55 4.28
C LEU A 136 -0.98 -13.67 3.48
N CYS A 137 -2.30 -13.81 3.68
CA CYS A 137 -3.27 -12.87 3.14
C CYS A 137 -4.36 -12.53 4.14
N HIS A 138 -4.53 -11.25 4.42
CA HIS A 138 -5.63 -10.73 5.21
C HIS A 138 -5.91 -9.28 4.83
N MET A 139 -7.18 -8.89 4.82
CA MET A 139 -7.58 -7.52 4.52
C MET A 139 -8.78 -7.15 5.39
N ASN A 140 -8.61 -6.15 6.25
CA ASN A 140 -9.72 -5.50 6.93
C ASN A 140 -10.55 -4.69 5.94
N GLU A 141 -11.84 -4.50 6.25
CA GLU A 141 -12.74 -3.68 5.44
C GLU A 141 -12.31 -2.21 5.47
N ILE A 142 -11.61 -1.76 4.42
CA ILE A 142 -10.98 -0.43 4.37
C ILE A 142 -11.99 0.72 4.50
N LYS A 143 -13.23 0.50 4.07
CA LYS A 143 -14.33 1.49 4.18
C LYS A 143 -14.65 1.87 5.62
N ASP A 144 -14.30 1.00 6.58
CA ASP A 144 -14.58 1.19 8.00
C ASP A 144 -13.43 1.94 8.70
N TYR A 145 -12.30 2.17 8.01
CA TYR A 145 -11.26 3.10 8.46
C TYR A 145 -11.64 4.54 8.16
N GLY A 146 -11.14 5.45 9.00
CA GLY A 146 -11.23 6.88 8.77
C GLY A 146 -10.37 7.32 7.60
N TYR A 147 -10.76 8.44 6.99
CA TYR A 147 -10.03 9.10 5.90
C TYR A 147 -9.54 10.51 6.29
N LEU A 148 -9.26 10.73 7.58
CA LEU A 148 -8.76 12.00 8.08
C LEU A 148 -7.40 12.32 7.46
N TRP A 149 -7.31 13.50 6.86
CA TRP A 149 -6.10 14.00 6.20
C TRP A 149 -5.30 14.87 7.16
N GLN A 150 -4.02 14.53 7.36
CA GLN A 150 -3.18 15.21 8.36
C GLN A 150 -2.99 16.69 8.05
N LEU A 151 -2.89 17.07 6.76
CA LEU A 151 -2.71 18.46 6.34
C LEU A 151 -4.01 19.28 6.42
N GLY A 152 -5.14 18.62 6.71
CA GLY A 152 -6.40 19.27 7.04
C GLY A 152 -6.54 19.68 8.51
N LEU A 153 -5.55 19.35 9.36
CA LEU A 153 -5.56 19.73 10.78
C LEU A 153 -5.23 21.21 10.98
N SER A 154 -5.62 21.77 12.12
CA SER A 154 -5.22 23.14 12.48
C SER A 154 -3.70 23.25 12.70
N GLU A 155 -3.16 24.47 12.69
CA GLU A 155 -1.72 24.77 12.87
C GLU A 155 -0.82 24.05 11.85
N PRO A 156 -0.62 24.61 10.64
CA PRO A 156 0.02 23.93 9.52
C PRO A 156 1.38 23.28 9.83
N LEU A 157 2.27 23.98 10.55
CA LEU A 157 3.59 23.44 10.92
C LEU A 157 3.52 22.20 11.82
N LEU A 158 2.44 22.05 12.57
CA LEU A 158 2.19 20.89 13.41
C LEU A 158 1.44 19.81 12.61
N ALA A 159 0.56 20.22 11.69
CA ALA A 159 -0.16 19.35 10.78
C ALA A 159 0.79 18.53 9.88
N ASP A 160 1.86 19.15 9.38
CA ASP A 160 2.92 18.50 8.59
C ASP A 160 3.58 17.32 9.36
N GLU A 161 3.55 17.37 10.68
CA GLU A 161 4.23 16.44 11.60
C GLU A 161 3.25 15.45 12.29
N SER A 162 1.98 15.48 11.90
CA SER A 162 0.88 14.78 12.59
C SER A 162 0.52 13.40 11.99
N CYS A 163 1.47 12.72 11.32
CA CYS A 163 1.21 11.42 10.69
C CYS A 163 0.81 10.32 11.69
N VAL A 164 1.48 10.25 12.83
CA VAL A 164 1.19 9.30 13.93
C VAL A 164 -0.23 9.51 14.51
N PRO A 165 -0.58 10.69 15.06
CA PRO A 165 -1.90 10.92 15.64
C PRO A 165 -3.04 10.76 14.62
N THR A 166 -2.81 11.12 13.35
CA THR A 166 -3.80 10.95 12.28
C THR A 166 -4.00 9.48 11.93
N SER A 167 -2.93 8.69 11.83
CA SER A 167 -3.00 7.24 11.58
C SER A 167 -3.75 6.50 12.68
N PHE A 168 -3.48 6.83 13.94
CA PHE A 168 -4.24 6.29 15.08
C PHE A 168 -5.71 6.69 15.03
N THR A 169 -6.01 7.93 14.67
CA THR A 169 -7.40 8.38 14.53
C THR A 169 -8.14 7.57 13.46
N ASN A 170 -7.56 7.44 12.26
CA ASN A 170 -8.15 6.65 11.18
C ASN A 170 -8.35 5.18 11.57
N SER A 171 -7.41 4.63 12.34
CA SER A 171 -7.50 3.29 12.90
C SER A 171 -8.61 3.16 13.95
N MET A 172 -8.76 4.12 14.86
CA MET A 172 -9.79 4.07 15.89
C MET A 172 -11.22 4.19 15.31
N VAL A 173 -11.39 4.83 14.14
CA VAL A 173 -12.66 4.77 13.41
C VAL A 173 -13.02 3.33 13.05
N TYR A 174 -12.07 2.53 12.59
CA TYR A 174 -12.28 1.09 12.32
C TYR A 174 -12.64 0.33 13.59
N LEU A 175 -11.87 0.49 14.67
CA LEU A 175 -12.18 -0.20 15.93
C LEU A 175 -13.58 0.13 16.43
N GLN A 176 -13.97 1.41 16.38
CA GLN A 176 -15.28 1.83 16.84
C GLN A 176 -16.40 1.33 15.92
N THR A 177 -16.16 1.27 14.60
CA THR A 177 -17.15 0.80 13.63
C THR A 177 -17.38 -0.71 13.74
N GLU A 178 -16.30 -1.48 13.85
CA GLU A 178 -16.36 -2.95 13.88
C GLU A 178 -16.69 -3.52 15.26
N TYR A 179 -16.29 -2.83 16.34
CA TYR A 179 -16.41 -3.32 17.71
C TYR A 179 -17.20 -2.36 18.61
N GLU A 180 -18.19 -1.66 18.06
CA GLU A 180 -19.02 -0.69 18.80
C GLU A 180 -19.61 -1.31 20.08
N ALA A 181 -20.05 -2.57 20.00
CA ALA A 181 -20.73 -3.27 21.09
C ALA A 181 -19.80 -3.52 22.30
N GLU A 182 -18.52 -3.76 22.03
CA GLU A 182 -17.49 -4.08 23.03
C GLU A 182 -17.06 -2.85 23.84
N PHE A 183 -17.27 -1.64 23.32
CA PHE A 183 -16.91 -0.40 24.02
C PHE A 183 -17.98 0.11 24.99
N GLU A 184 -19.09 -0.61 25.18
CA GLU A 184 -20.17 -0.24 26.12
C GLU A 184 -20.70 1.20 25.92
N GLY A 185 -20.78 1.65 24.66
CA GLY A 185 -21.22 3.01 24.30
C GLY A 185 -20.16 4.10 24.48
N ARG A 186 -18.90 3.73 24.73
CA ARG A 186 -17.77 4.69 24.72
C ARG A 186 -17.34 4.96 23.29
N MET A 187 -17.10 6.23 22.99
CA MET A 187 -16.55 6.64 21.71
C MET A 187 -15.04 6.85 21.82
N LEU A 188 -14.27 6.06 21.07
CA LEU A 188 -12.85 6.30 20.84
C LEU A 188 -12.64 7.59 20.04
N VAL A 189 -13.51 7.84 19.08
CA VAL A 189 -13.52 9.02 18.21
C VAL A 189 -14.95 9.51 18.05
N GLU A 190 -15.16 10.82 18.15
CA GLU A 190 -16.48 11.40 17.91
C GLU A 190 -16.87 11.21 16.43
N GLU A 191 -18.17 11.15 16.14
CA GLU A 191 -18.67 10.91 14.79
C GLU A 191 -18.28 12.01 13.79
N GLY A 192 -18.00 11.58 12.57
CA GLY A 192 -17.76 12.45 11.43
C GLY A 192 -16.40 13.16 11.44
N TYR A 193 -16.11 13.83 10.33
CA TYR A 193 -14.78 14.40 10.07
C TYR A 193 -14.31 15.37 11.16
N SER A 194 -15.20 16.20 11.71
CA SER A 194 -14.86 17.12 12.82
C SER A 194 -14.50 16.38 14.11
N GLY A 195 -15.15 15.25 14.38
CA GLY A 195 -14.86 14.42 15.53
C GLY A 195 -13.49 13.74 15.41
N TRP A 196 -13.17 13.27 14.20
CA TRP A 196 -11.86 12.73 13.87
C TRP A 196 -10.77 13.80 13.99
N THR A 197 -11.00 15.02 13.48
CA THR A 197 -10.08 16.15 13.66
C THR A 197 -9.79 16.40 15.13
N LEU A 198 -10.82 16.46 15.98
CA LEU A 198 -10.65 16.66 17.42
C LEU A 198 -9.84 15.54 18.08
N ALA A 199 -10.03 14.29 17.67
CA ALA A 199 -9.26 13.16 18.18
C ALA A 199 -7.77 13.27 17.82
N ALA A 200 -7.45 13.57 16.56
CA ALA A 200 -6.06 13.75 16.12
C ALA A 200 -5.40 14.96 16.80
N GLU A 201 -6.13 16.06 16.98
CA GLU A 201 -5.64 17.25 17.68
C GLU A 201 -5.42 17.00 19.18
N THR A 202 -6.27 16.17 19.80
CA THR A 202 -6.07 15.72 21.18
C THR A 202 -4.84 14.84 21.27
N LEU A 203 -4.72 13.81 20.41
CA LEU A 203 -3.59 12.89 20.40
C LEU A 203 -2.26 13.62 20.22
N ARG A 204 -2.16 14.58 19.29
CA ARG A 204 -0.91 15.28 19.01
C ARG A 204 -0.45 16.25 20.11
N SER A 205 -1.33 16.59 21.06
CA SER A 205 -1.03 17.58 22.10
C SER A 205 -0.01 17.07 23.15
N GLU A 206 0.61 18.00 23.88
CA GLU A 206 1.63 17.74 24.90
C GLU A 206 1.25 16.64 25.91
N PRO A 207 0.02 16.57 26.46
CA PRO A 207 -0.32 15.53 27.44
C PRO A 207 -0.37 14.11 26.88
N PHE A 208 -0.32 13.96 25.55
CA PHE A 208 -0.42 12.67 24.86
C PHE A 208 0.84 12.40 24.04
N MET A 209 0.83 12.66 22.73
CA MET A 209 1.96 12.34 21.85
C MET A 209 3.04 13.41 21.78
N ASP A 210 2.76 14.62 22.31
CA ASP A 210 3.68 15.76 22.31
C ASP A 210 4.35 15.99 20.95
N THR A 211 3.55 15.97 19.88
CA THR A 211 4.02 16.14 18.52
C THR A 211 4.67 17.52 18.37
N GLN A 212 5.91 17.56 17.87
CA GLN A 212 6.68 18.80 17.74
C GLN A 212 6.81 19.27 16.29
N PRO A 213 6.78 20.60 16.02
CA PRO A 213 7.13 21.11 14.71
C PRO A 213 8.53 20.67 14.28
N LYS A 214 8.68 20.13 13.06
CA LYS A 214 9.95 19.62 12.49
C LYS A 214 10.57 18.45 13.26
N GLY A 215 9.82 17.82 14.15
CA GLY A 215 10.28 16.72 14.99
C GLY A 215 9.31 15.54 15.06
N GLY A 216 8.10 15.66 14.50
CA GLY A 216 7.10 14.61 14.56
C GLY A 216 6.70 14.22 15.98
N THR A 217 6.12 13.03 16.07
CA THR A 217 5.90 12.32 17.33
C THR A 217 7.10 11.41 17.60
N GLN A 218 7.70 11.53 18.78
CA GLN A 218 8.81 10.66 19.19
C GLN A 218 8.28 9.31 19.70
N ALA A 219 9.10 8.25 19.66
CA ALA A 219 8.68 6.89 20.03
C ALA A 219 8.03 6.80 21.42
N LEU A 220 8.57 7.49 22.42
CA LEU A 220 7.98 7.54 23.77
C LEU A 220 6.61 8.25 23.77
N GLY A 221 6.48 9.33 23.00
CA GLY A 221 5.23 10.06 22.83
C GLY A 221 4.17 9.20 22.15
N GLU A 222 4.54 8.42 21.14
CA GLU A 222 3.63 7.44 20.51
C GLU A 222 3.14 6.40 21.52
N ILE A 223 4.06 5.72 22.20
CA ILE A 223 3.77 4.62 23.15
C ILE A 223 2.89 5.10 24.31
N MET A 224 3.28 6.21 24.96
CA MET A 224 2.58 6.70 26.14
C MET A 224 1.35 7.52 25.77
N GLY A 225 1.38 8.22 24.64
CA GLY A 225 0.29 9.04 24.15
C GLY A 225 -0.95 8.21 23.79
N ILE A 226 -0.78 7.09 23.08
CA ILE A 226 -1.93 6.23 22.77
C ILE A 226 -2.53 5.58 24.02
N LEU A 227 -1.69 5.12 24.95
CA LEU A 227 -2.16 4.59 26.23
C LEU A 227 -2.91 5.65 27.04
N GLY A 228 -2.36 6.86 27.10
CA GLY A 228 -3.00 8.02 27.75
C GLY A 228 -4.35 8.36 27.11
N TYR A 229 -4.44 8.32 25.78
CA TYR A 229 -5.67 8.61 25.05
C TYR A 229 -6.75 7.54 25.29
N LEU A 230 -6.39 6.26 25.25
CA LEU A 230 -7.31 5.17 25.59
C LEU A 230 -7.80 5.30 27.04
N ASN A 231 -6.94 5.71 27.96
CA ASN A 231 -7.35 6.00 29.35
C ASN A 231 -8.30 7.20 29.44
N LEU A 232 -8.06 8.28 28.68
CA LEU A 232 -8.97 9.42 28.59
C LEU A 232 -10.37 8.98 28.12
N LYS A 233 -10.44 8.09 27.12
CA LYS A 233 -11.70 7.55 26.60
C LYS A 233 -12.30 6.45 27.49
N GLY A 234 -11.59 6.03 28.54
CA GLY A 234 -11.98 4.91 29.40
C GLY A 234 -12.04 3.58 28.66
N ALA A 235 -11.26 3.44 27.58
CA ALA A 235 -11.21 2.27 26.72
C ALA A 235 -10.18 1.22 27.16
N THR A 236 -9.23 1.58 28.04
CA THR A 236 -8.16 0.68 28.52
C THR A 236 -8.64 -0.69 29.03
N PRO A 237 -9.78 -0.81 29.75
CA PRO A 237 -10.28 -2.12 30.18
C PRO A 237 -10.65 -3.04 29.00
N PHE A 238 -11.06 -2.46 27.87
CA PHE A 238 -11.57 -3.15 26.68
C PHE A 238 -10.52 -3.33 25.59
N THR A 239 -9.36 -2.69 25.72
CA THR A 239 -8.28 -2.78 24.73
C THR A 239 -7.06 -3.49 25.26
N GLU A 240 -6.31 -4.12 24.37
CA GLU A 240 -4.96 -4.62 24.60
C GLU A 240 -4.00 -3.97 23.61
N LEU A 241 -2.88 -3.45 24.12
CA LEU A 241 -1.82 -2.86 23.31
C LEU A 241 -0.73 -3.89 23.08
N TYR A 242 -0.10 -3.84 21.91
CA TYR A 242 1.11 -4.58 21.60
C TYR A 242 1.94 -3.78 20.61
N ALA A 243 3.26 -3.69 20.82
CA ALA A 243 4.14 -2.96 19.93
C ALA A 243 5.47 -3.69 19.70
N MET A 244 6.05 -3.48 18.52
CA MET A 244 7.43 -3.82 18.19
C MET A 244 8.13 -2.59 17.67
N ALA A 245 9.39 -2.39 18.05
CA ALA A 245 10.21 -1.31 17.54
C ALA A 245 11.68 -1.74 17.43
N LEU A 246 12.38 -1.24 16.42
CA LEU A 246 13.82 -1.39 16.32
C LEU A 246 14.49 -0.94 17.63
N PRO A 247 15.43 -1.72 18.19
CA PRO A 247 15.99 -1.42 19.51
C PRO A 247 16.51 0.00 19.67
N VAL A 248 17.15 0.56 18.64
CA VAL A 248 17.69 1.92 18.61
C VAL A 248 16.63 3.02 18.72
N LEU A 249 15.38 2.76 18.33
CA LEU A 249 14.29 3.73 18.45
C LEU A 249 13.77 3.85 19.90
N VAL A 250 14.03 2.84 20.72
CA VAL A 250 13.56 2.75 22.11
C VAL A 250 14.71 2.64 23.13
N GLU A 251 15.96 2.73 22.69
CA GLU A 251 17.15 2.53 23.53
C GLU A 251 17.25 3.51 24.71
N ASN A 252 16.68 4.71 24.55
CA ASN A 252 16.70 5.77 25.56
C ASN A 252 15.44 5.77 26.46
N VAL A 253 14.56 4.77 26.32
CA VAL A 253 13.35 4.64 27.14
C VAL A 253 13.66 3.76 28.35
N THR A 254 13.71 4.35 29.55
CA THR A 254 14.14 3.66 30.77
C THR A 254 13.10 2.70 31.36
N ASP A 255 11.83 2.86 31.00
CA ASP A 255 10.70 2.10 31.55
C ASP A 255 9.70 1.75 30.44
N LEU A 256 10.13 0.90 29.50
CA LEU A 256 9.23 0.41 28.46
C LEU A 256 8.09 -0.43 29.07
N PRO A 257 6.83 -0.18 28.69
CA PRO A 257 5.73 -1.06 29.08
C PRO A 257 5.96 -2.50 28.60
N ASP A 258 5.49 -3.49 29.37
CA ASP A 258 5.68 -4.93 29.06
C ASP A 258 5.12 -5.35 27.69
N TRP A 259 4.19 -4.57 27.14
CA TRP A 259 3.59 -4.78 25.82
C TRP A 259 4.43 -4.22 24.66
N VAL A 260 5.57 -3.58 24.94
CA VAL A 260 6.51 -3.04 23.93
C VAL A 260 7.73 -3.94 23.83
N HIS A 261 7.98 -4.47 22.64
CA HIS A 261 9.11 -5.34 22.34
C HIS A 261 10.18 -4.60 21.52
N ALA A 262 11.38 -4.47 22.09
CA ALA A 262 12.55 -3.92 21.40
C ALA A 262 13.14 -4.97 20.44
N SER A 263 12.50 -5.13 19.29
CA SER A 263 12.84 -6.08 18.22
C SER A 263 12.29 -5.58 16.88
N PRO A 264 12.96 -5.84 15.75
CA PRO A 264 12.47 -5.45 14.43
C PRO A 264 11.06 -5.97 14.12
N PRO A 265 10.17 -5.14 13.56
CA PRO A 265 8.89 -5.60 13.02
C PRO A 265 9.05 -6.68 11.95
N THR A 266 8.16 -7.67 11.94
CA THR A 266 8.08 -8.69 10.88
C THR A 266 6.72 -8.67 10.19
N LEU A 267 6.67 -9.08 8.92
CA LEU A 267 5.41 -9.17 8.17
C LEU A 267 4.44 -10.16 8.84
N GLU A 268 4.95 -11.29 9.34
CA GLU A 268 4.16 -12.28 10.06
C GLU A 268 3.47 -11.70 11.31
N LYS A 269 4.16 -10.87 12.09
CA LYS A 269 3.56 -10.28 13.29
C LYS A 269 2.50 -9.23 12.92
N ILE A 270 2.77 -8.40 11.91
CA ILE A 270 1.78 -7.42 11.39
C ILE A 270 0.52 -8.16 10.92
N TYR A 271 0.69 -9.21 10.11
CA TYR A 271 -0.38 -10.09 9.65
C TYR A 271 -1.17 -10.68 10.83
N THR A 272 -0.47 -11.27 11.81
CA THR A 272 -1.09 -11.87 12.99
C THR A 272 -1.99 -10.87 13.72
N LYS A 273 -1.52 -9.63 13.90
CA LYS A 273 -2.31 -8.57 14.54
C LYS A 273 -3.55 -8.19 13.75
N LEU A 274 -3.45 -8.08 12.44
CA LEU A 274 -4.61 -7.80 11.60
C LEU A 274 -5.63 -8.94 11.64
N VAL A 275 -5.19 -10.21 11.60
CA VAL A 275 -6.06 -11.40 11.71
C VAL A 275 -6.75 -11.50 13.08
N GLU A 276 -6.06 -11.11 14.16
CA GLU A 276 -6.65 -10.99 15.50
C GLU A 276 -7.69 -9.85 15.59
N GLY A 277 -7.93 -9.12 14.50
CA GLY A 277 -8.88 -8.01 14.43
C GLY A 277 -8.34 -6.71 15.03
N ALA A 278 -7.03 -6.62 15.28
CA ALA A 278 -6.39 -5.40 15.73
C ALA A 278 -6.38 -4.35 14.63
N VAL A 279 -6.25 -3.09 15.05
CA VAL A 279 -5.66 -2.07 14.19
C VAL A 279 -4.18 -2.00 14.40
N VAL A 280 -3.44 -1.67 13.34
CA VAL A 280 -1.97 -1.60 13.34
C VAL A 280 -1.55 -0.27 12.75
N VAL A 281 -0.81 0.53 13.51
CA VAL A 281 -0.13 1.74 13.02
C VAL A 281 1.34 1.40 12.82
N LEU A 282 1.83 1.55 11.58
CA LEU A 282 3.23 1.31 11.20
C LEU A 282 4.01 2.61 11.28
N GLY A 283 5.15 2.62 11.97
CA GLY A 283 6.13 3.69 11.94
C GLY A 283 7.26 3.35 10.97
N ILE A 284 7.54 4.26 10.04
CA ILE A 284 8.59 4.07 9.04
C ILE A 284 9.69 5.11 9.17
N THR A 285 10.91 4.71 8.81
CA THR A 285 12.04 5.62 8.66
C THR A 285 12.35 5.80 7.18
N TYR A 286 12.76 7.00 6.77
CA TYR A 286 13.30 7.19 5.42
C TYR A 286 14.75 6.70 5.39
N GLY A 287 15.04 5.77 4.49
CA GLY A 287 16.30 5.02 4.51
C GLY A 287 16.40 4.00 5.65
N LYS A 288 17.56 3.33 5.71
CA LYS A 288 17.86 2.33 6.75
C LYS A 288 18.39 2.99 8.01
N VAL A 289 18.03 2.44 9.15
CA VAL A 289 18.64 2.83 10.42
C VAL A 289 20.05 2.26 10.48
N GLN A 290 21.02 3.10 10.85
CA GLN A 290 22.42 2.69 10.97
C GLN A 290 22.92 2.89 12.41
N PRO A 291 23.80 2.01 12.91
CA PRO A 291 24.38 2.17 14.24
C PRO A 291 25.00 3.56 14.42
N GLY A 292 24.56 4.29 15.45
CA GLY A 292 25.06 5.64 15.77
C GLY A 292 24.49 6.77 14.90
N ILE A 293 23.57 6.48 13.98
CA ILE A 293 22.85 7.49 13.18
C ILE A 293 21.35 7.32 13.47
N LEU A 294 20.82 8.21 14.29
CA LEU A 294 19.37 8.28 14.50
C LEU A 294 18.69 8.75 13.19
N PRO A 295 17.66 8.04 12.71
CA PRO A 295 16.88 8.50 11.58
C PRO A 295 16.17 9.79 12.00
N LYS A 296 16.49 10.89 11.33
CA LYS A 296 15.92 12.21 11.67
C LYS A 296 14.47 12.38 11.23
N THR A 297 13.98 11.48 10.39
CA THR A 297 12.75 11.68 9.62
C THR A 297 12.08 10.33 9.36
N GLY A 298 10.75 10.37 9.30
CA GLY A 298 9.92 9.20 9.10
C GLY A 298 8.49 9.58 8.76
N HIS A 299 7.61 8.60 8.82
CA HIS A 299 6.18 8.74 8.59
C HIS A 299 5.43 7.61 9.29
N ALA A 300 4.10 7.68 9.32
CA ALA A 300 3.28 6.61 9.87
C ALA A 300 2.03 6.35 9.04
N PHE A 301 1.57 5.09 9.07
CA PHE A 301 0.37 4.66 8.36
C PHE A 301 -0.53 3.80 9.23
N ALA A 302 -1.82 3.73 8.92
CA ALA A 302 -2.68 2.66 9.38
C ALA A 302 -2.62 1.48 8.41
N ALA A 303 -2.06 0.34 8.83
CA ALA A 303 -2.12 -0.89 8.04
C ALA A 303 -3.53 -1.50 8.09
N VAL A 304 -4.00 -1.91 6.91
CA VAL A 304 -5.33 -2.49 6.71
C VAL A 304 -5.28 -3.92 6.17
N GLY A 305 -4.17 -4.34 5.59
CA GLY A 305 -4.04 -5.69 5.05
C GLY A 305 -2.60 -6.06 4.67
N VAL A 306 -2.39 -7.35 4.50
CA VAL A 306 -1.14 -7.98 4.04
C VAL A 306 -1.49 -8.93 2.90
N ASP A 307 -0.65 -8.96 1.87
CA ASP A 307 -0.69 -9.96 0.81
C ASP A 307 0.74 -10.37 0.45
N TRP A 308 1.05 -11.62 0.70
CA TRP A 308 2.33 -12.24 0.41
C TRP A 308 2.13 -13.71 0.06
N VAL A 309 2.79 -14.14 -1.00
CA VAL A 309 2.91 -15.54 -1.39
C VAL A 309 4.38 -15.92 -1.33
N ASP A 310 4.73 -16.77 -0.36
CA ASP A 310 6.05 -17.41 -0.28
C ASP A 310 6.18 -18.44 -1.40
N ARG A 311 6.77 -18.03 -2.53
CA ARG A 311 6.88 -18.84 -3.75
C ARG A 311 7.98 -19.88 -3.60
N ASN A 312 9.04 -19.56 -2.87
CA ASN A 312 10.22 -20.42 -2.74
C ASN A 312 10.16 -21.32 -1.47
N HIS A 313 9.17 -21.11 -0.60
CA HIS A 313 8.89 -21.83 0.64
C HIS A 313 10.03 -21.74 1.68
N ASP A 314 10.75 -20.63 1.71
CA ASP A 314 11.84 -20.40 2.67
C ASP A 314 11.41 -19.58 3.91
N GLY A 315 10.18 -19.07 3.91
CA GLY A 315 9.62 -18.27 5.00
C GLY A 315 10.20 -16.86 5.10
N VAL A 316 10.93 -16.38 4.10
CA VAL A 316 11.50 -15.03 4.03
C VAL A 316 10.73 -14.22 3.00
N VAL A 317 10.37 -12.98 3.33
CA VAL A 317 9.67 -12.12 2.38
C VAL A 317 10.62 -11.62 1.31
N ASP A 318 10.70 -12.32 0.18
CA ASP A 318 11.61 -11.96 -0.89
C ASP A 318 11.12 -10.78 -1.72
N ARG A 319 12.07 -9.97 -2.19
CA ARG A 319 11.77 -8.84 -3.08
C ARG A 319 11.08 -9.26 -4.38
N SER A 320 11.40 -10.44 -4.89
CA SER A 320 10.79 -11.03 -6.10
C SER A 320 9.38 -11.59 -5.87
N GLU A 321 8.93 -11.69 -4.63
CA GLU A 321 7.59 -12.18 -4.29
C GLU A 321 6.56 -11.05 -4.27
N HIS A 322 7.04 -9.81 -4.27
CA HIS A 322 6.21 -8.60 -4.36
C HIS A 322 5.16 -8.53 -3.25
N ALA A 323 5.54 -8.91 -2.04
CA ALA A 323 4.69 -8.77 -0.87
C ALA A 323 4.26 -7.30 -0.67
N THR A 324 3.03 -7.12 -0.21
CA THR A 324 2.45 -5.80 -0.01
C THR A 324 1.76 -5.70 1.34
N ILE A 325 1.82 -4.49 1.88
CA ILE A 325 0.95 -4.05 2.97
C ILE A 325 0.02 -2.99 2.38
N ALA A 326 -1.29 -3.22 2.49
CA ALA A 326 -2.29 -2.21 2.23
C ALA A 326 -2.37 -1.26 3.42
N VAL A 327 -2.39 0.05 3.17
CA VAL A 327 -2.44 1.08 4.21
C VAL A 327 -3.45 2.18 3.88
N VAL A 328 -3.91 2.89 4.92
CA VAL A 328 -4.43 4.25 4.83
C VAL A 328 -3.29 5.20 5.17
N ASP A 329 -2.82 5.95 4.18
CA ASP A 329 -1.78 6.94 4.35
C ASP A 329 -2.41 8.27 4.79
N PRO A 330 -2.09 8.85 5.96
CA PRO A 330 -2.67 10.12 6.40
C PRO A 330 -2.30 11.32 5.51
N LEU A 331 -1.31 11.19 4.62
CA LEU A 331 -0.99 12.19 3.58
C LEU A 331 -1.87 12.07 2.34
N ASP A 332 -2.46 10.90 2.09
CA ASP A 332 -3.40 10.66 0.99
C ASP A 332 -4.49 9.64 1.36
N PRO A 333 -5.35 9.95 2.35
CA PRO A 333 -6.22 8.95 2.98
C PRO A 333 -7.54 8.72 2.25
N SER A 334 -7.85 9.49 1.20
CA SER A 334 -9.19 9.51 0.59
C SER A 334 -9.17 9.49 -0.92
N GLU A 335 -10.22 8.90 -1.52
CA GLU A 335 -10.40 8.90 -2.96
C GLU A 335 -10.88 10.26 -3.48
N ASN A 336 -11.50 11.09 -2.63
CA ASN A 336 -12.01 12.39 -3.05
C ASN A 336 -11.61 13.49 -2.06
N TYR A 337 -11.56 14.71 -2.57
CA TYR A 337 -11.26 15.88 -1.76
C TYR A 337 -12.05 17.09 -2.28
N GLY A 338 -12.47 17.94 -1.35
CA GLY A 338 -13.13 19.21 -1.64
C GLY A 338 -12.21 20.24 -2.29
N SER A 339 -12.79 21.29 -2.88
CA SER A 339 -12.07 22.21 -3.77
C SER A 339 -11.42 23.43 -3.13
N SER A 340 -11.74 23.81 -1.87
CA SER A 340 -11.07 24.93 -1.15
C SER A 340 -11.63 25.21 0.26
N PRO A 341 -10.84 25.10 1.35
CA PRO A 341 -9.58 24.36 1.42
C PRO A 341 -9.81 22.88 1.08
N PRO A 342 -8.78 22.15 0.62
CA PRO A 342 -8.89 20.71 0.43
C PRO A 342 -9.27 20.05 1.76
N ILE A 343 -10.38 19.33 1.77
CA ILE A 343 -10.84 18.50 2.88
C ILE A 343 -11.10 17.14 2.28
N ALA A 344 -10.50 16.09 2.85
CA ALA A 344 -10.77 14.73 2.40
C ALA A 344 -12.25 14.39 2.56
N THR A 345 -12.82 13.76 1.56
CA THR A 345 -14.21 13.34 1.52
C THR A 345 -14.26 11.93 0.98
N GLY A 346 -14.93 11.02 1.68
CA GLY A 346 -14.87 9.59 1.41
C GLY A 346 -15.11 9.17 -0.05
N PRO A 347 -14.82 7.90 -0.40
CA PRO A 347 -14.37 6.84 0.51
C PRO A 347 -12.88 6.92 0.89
N THR A 348 -12.50 6.11 1.87
CA THR A 348 -11.11 5.88 2.28
C THR A 348 -10.32 5.25 1.15
N LYS A 349 -9.10 5.76 0.91
CA LYS A 349 -8.23 5.30 -0.16
C LYS A 349 -7.26 4.23 0.34
N LYS A 350 -7.07 3.20 -0.47
CA LYS A 350 -6.02 2.19 -0.29
C LYS A 350 -4.72 2.63 -0.94
N THR A 351 -3.65 2.67 -0.16
CA THR A 351 -2.27 2.80 -0.66
C THR A 351 -1.54 1.49 -0.48
N LEU A 352 -0.71 1.11 -1.44
CA LEU A 352 -0.01 -0.17 -1.45
C LEU A 352 1.47 0.06 -1.20
N VAL A 353 1.97 -0.51 -0.10
CA VAL A 353 3.38 -0.45 0.28
C VAL A 353 4.02 -1.78 -0.07
N ARG A 354 4.98 -1.79 -1.00
CA ARG A 354 5.76 -3.00 -1.28
C ARG A 354 6.75 -3.21 -0.15
N VAL A 355 6.86 -4.44 0.32
CA VAL A 355 7.74 -4.82 1.43
C VAL A 355 8.55 -6.06 1.09
N TRP A 356 9.74 -6.16 1.70
CA TRP A 356 10.59 -7.35 1.64
C TRP A 356 11.59 -7.31 2.80
N GLU A 357 12.20 -8.45 3.11
CA GLU A 357 13.29 -8.53 4.07
C GLU A 357 14.63 -8.25 3.39
N ASP A 358 15.48 -7.46 4.05
CA ASP A 358 16.84 -7.22 3.58
C ASP A 358 17.83 -8.29 4.08
N GLU A 359 19.11 -8.15 3.74
CA GLU A 359 20.17 -9.08 4.17
C GLU A 359 20.32 -9.21 5.70
N SER A 360 19.79 -8.28 6.48
CA SER A 360 19.79 -8.30 7.95
C SER A 360 18.52 -8.92 8.54
N GLY A 361 17.55 -9.29 7.70
CA GLY A 361 16.21 -9.75 8.10
C GLY A 361 15.28 -8.61 8.50
N ASP A 362 15.66 -7.35 8.21
CA ASP A 362 14.82 -6.20 8.53
C ASP A 362 13.79 -5.96 7.43
N LEU A 363 12.54 -5.70 7.83
CA LEU A 363 11.46 -5.38 6.90
C LEU A 363 11.65 -3.98 6.31
N VAL A 364 11.93 -3.91 5.01
CA VAL A 364 12.11 -2.68 4.24
C VAL A 364 10.94 -2.44 3.29
N TYR A 365 10.79 -1.20 2.83
CA TYR A 365 9.64 -0.80 2.01
C TYR A 365 9.97 0.10 0.83
N SER A 366 9.04 0.16 -0.12
CA SER A 366 8.97 1.16 -1.20
C SER A 366 7.54 1.45 -1.61
N TYR A 367 7.17 2.73 -1.73
CA TYR A 367 5.84 3.14 -2.20
C TYR A 367 5.83 4.60 -2.69
N PRO A 368 4.85 5.01 -3.51
CA PRO A 368 4.65 6.41 -3.88
C PRO A 368 4.03 7.20 -2.71
N GLN A 369 4.75 8.19 -2.19
CA GLN A 369 4.32 9.05 -1.08
C GLN A 369 4.07 10.48 -1.56
N TYR A 370 3.00 11.10 -1.06
CA TYR A 370 2.76 12.53 -1.23
C TYR A 370 3.69 13.37 -0.34
N HIS A 371 4.38 14.37 -0.89
CA HIS A 371 5.37 15.15 -0.13
C HIS A 371 4.92 16.53 0.36
N GLY A 372 3.63 16.89 0.24
CA GLY A 372 3.08 18.07 0.95
C GLY A 372 3.48 19.45 0.42
N ASP A 373 4.40 19.54 -0.54
CA ASP A 373 4.98 20.82 -0.98
C ASP A 373 4.04 21.69 -1.86
N ALA A 374 2.87 21.18 -2.25
CA ALA A 374 1.93 21.86 -3.13
C ALA A 374 0.59 22.15 -2.45
N ALA A 375 -0.04 23.26 -2.85
CA ALA A 375 -1.39 23.64 -2.41
C ALA A 375 -2.49 22.67 -2.88
N ASP A 376 -2.12 21.74 -3.77
CA ASP A 376 -3.01 20.79 -4.41
C ASP A 376 -2.45 19.37 -4.24
N PRO A 377 -2.99 18.56 -3.30
CA PRO A 377 -2.59 17.17 -3.15
C PRO A 377 -3.02 16.26 -4.32
N PHE A 378 -3.62 16.83 -5.38
CA PHE A 378 -4.20 16.10 -6.53
C PHE A 378 -3.28 16.03 -7.76
N ASP A 379 -2.11 16.66 -7.71
CA ASP A 379 -1.11 16.53 -8.79
C ASP A 379 -0.20 15.33 -8.54
N ALA A 380 -0.17 14.38 -9.47
CA ALA A 380 0.72 13.22 -9.43
C ALA A 380 2.20 13.62 -9.40
N ASN A 381 2.56 14.83 -9.84
CA ASN A 381 3.92 15.36 -9.73
C ASN A 381 4.36 15.59 -8.27
N ASN A 382 3.44 15.56 -7.32
CA ASN A 382 3.72 15.73 -5.89
C ASN A 382 4.00 14.40 -5.17
N PHE A 383 3.98 13.29 -5.90
CA PHE A 383 4.33 11.98 -5.37
C PHE A 383 5.76 11.62 -5.75
N LEU A 384 6.54 11.18 -4.77
CA LEU A 384 7.87 10.61 -4.98
C LEU A 384 7.93 9.21 -4.37
N THR A 385 8.81 8.37 -4.92
CA THR A 385 9.01 7.03 -4.35
C THR A 385 9.78 7.14 -3.04
N ALA A 386 9.08 6.93 -1.93
CA ALA A 386 9.68 6.77 -0.61
C ALA A 386 10.22 5.35 -0.43
N LYS A 387 11.41 5.22 0.14
CA LYS A 387 12.06 3.94 0.45
C LYS A 387 12.71 4.00 1.83
N GLY A 388 12.69 2.88 2.54
CA GLY A 388 13.30 2.82 3.86
C GLY A 388 13.00 1.54 4.60
N GLN A 389 12.85 1.66 5.91
CA GLN A 389 12.66 0.54 6.83
C GLN A 389 11.37 0.72 7.65
N ILE A 390 10.65 -0.38 7.90
CA ILE A 390 9.58 -0.42 8.90
C ILE A 390 10.26 -0.46 10.26
N GLY A 391 10.26 0.68 10.95
CA GLY A 391 10.98 0.87 12.21
C GLY A 391 10.20 0.43 13.43
N SER A 392 8.88 0.54 13.38
CA SER A 392 8.00 0.14 14.47
C SER A 392 6.62 -0.23 13.96
N PHE A 393 5.85 -0.90 14.83
CA PHE A 393 4.41 -0.80 14.78
C PHE A 393 3.82 -0.85 16.18
N VAL A 394 2.64 -0.24 16.31
CA VAL A 394 1.78 -0.34 17.50
C VAL A 394 0.44 -0.90 17.05
N SER A 395 -0.08 -1.84 17.82
CA SER A 395 -1.38 -2.46 17.58
C SER A 395 -2.31 -2.30 18.77
N ILE A 396 -3.60 -2.17 18.47
CA ILE A 396 -4.68 -2.09 19.46
C ILE A 396 -5.69 -3.18 19.12
N ASN A 397 -5.79 -4.18 19.99
CA ASN A 397 -6.81 -5.23 19.93
C ASN A 397 -7.97 -4.86 20.87
N VAL A 398 -9.17 -5.28 20.51
CA VAL A 398 -10.33 -5.29 21.43
C VAL A 398 -10.35 -6.62 22.16
N LYS A 399 -10.42 -6.58 23.48
CA LYS A 399 -10.57 -7.76 24.32
C LYS A 399 -11.97 -8.32 24.13
N ARG A 400 -12.05 -9.61 23.80
CA ARG A 400 -13.31 -10.35 23.67
C ARG A 400 -13.38 -11.34 24.82
N ASP A 401 -14.51 -11.33 25.53
CA ASP A 401 -14.81 -12.28 26.61
C ASP A 401 -15.11 -13.71 26.10
#